data_AF-A0A930F5S6-F1
#
_entry.id   AF-A0A930F5S6-F1
#
_cell.length_a   1.000
_cell.length_b   1.000
_cell.length_c   1.000
_cell.angle_alpha   90.00
_cell.angle_beta   90.00
_cell.angle_gamma   90.00
#
_symmetry.space_group_name_H-M   'P 1'
#
loop_
_entity.id
_entity.type
_entity.pdbx_description
1 polymer ?
#
loop_
_entity_poly.entity_id
_entity_poly.type
_entity_poly.pdbx_seq_one_letter_code
_entity_poly.pdbx_strand_id
1 'polypeptide(L)'
;MKVDYQIVQKRRDDIMMIIQKLGDVTVKQLMNDFNVSEITIRRDLQYWEDRGAIIRYHGGAKIVQHMVDHDNSDFTNERYKHAIAKMAASYIEDGDTVFINTSSTALLIPQYILNKRCTIITNNAKMVLVKHSPLISIVLTGGELRYPKEAMVGDFALNNLSKIRANKCFLGCSGISNTSGVTTAIFSETAINETMVRNTLGNIF
;
A
#
# COMPACT_ATOMS: atom_id res chain seq x y z
N MET A 1 -23.03 -17.40 19.17
CA MET A 1 -21.84 -16.52 19.29
C MET A 1 -21.05 -16.34 17.98
N LYS A 2 -20.62 -17.41 17.28
CA LYS A 2 -19.86 -17.27 16.01
C LYS A 2 -20.64 -16.66 14.83
N VAL A 3 -21.95 -16.94 14.72
CA VAL A 3 -22.81 -16.46 13.63
C VAL A 3 -23.04 -14.95 13.70
N ASP A 4 -23.23 -14.42 14.91
CA ASP A 4 -23.52 -12.99 15.15
C ASP A 4 -22.31 -12.10 14.84
N TYR A 5 -21.10 -12.59 15.17
CA TYR A 5 -19.84 -11.92 14.82
C TYR A 5 -19.63 -11.83 13.30
N GLN A 6 -19.93 -12.89 12.55
CA GLN A 6 -19.78 -12.90 11.09
C GLN A 6 -20.75 -11.92 10.41
N ILE A 7 -21.97 -11.79 10.93
CA ILE A 7 -22.97 -10.83 10.41
C ILE A 7 -22.50 -9.39 10.63
N VAL A 8 -21.98 -9.09 11.82
CA VAL A 8 -21.45 -7.76 12.14
C VAL A 8 -20.21 -7.43 11.32
N GLN A 9 -19.27 -8.37 11.18
CA GLN A 9 -18.06 -8.14 10.40
C GLN A 9 -18.39 -7.94 8.91
N LYS A 10 -19.25 -8.78 8.32
CA LYS A 10 -19.69 -8.62 6.94
C LYS A 10 -20.31 -7.25 6.69
N ARG A 11 -21.21 -6.80 7.58
CA ARG A 11 -21.82 -5.47 7.47
C ARG A 11 -20.78 -4.35 7.52
N ARG A 12 -19.76 -4.47 8.39
CA ARG A 12 -18.67 -3.49 8.47
C ARG A 12 -17.88 -3.43 7.17
N ASP A 13 -17.56 -4.58 6.60
CA ASP A 13 -16.82 -4.68 5.34
C ASP A 13 -17.64 -4.05 4.19
N ASP A 14 -18.95 -4.35 4.12
CA ASP A 14 -19.87 -3.78 3.13
C ASP A 14 -19.99 -2.24 3.27
N ILE A 15 -20.10 -1.72 4.51
CA ILE A 15 -20.11 -0.27 4.78
C ILE A 15 -18.82 0.38 4.27
N MET A 16 -17.66 -0.24 4.52
CA MET A 16 -16.37 0.29 4.05
C MET A 16 -16.32 0.35 2.53
N MET A 17 -16.78 -0.69 1.82
CA MET A 17 -16.84 -0.68 0.35
C MET A 17 -17.68 0.48 -0.19
N ILE A 18 -18.82 0.78 0.44
CA ILE A 18 -19.67 1.91 0.04
C ILE A 18 -18.92 3.24 0.25
N ILE A 19 -18.26 3.43 1.40
CA ILE A 19 -17.50 4.64 1.70
C ILE A 19 -16.31 4.81 0.74
N GLN A 20 -15.61 3.73 0.41
CA GLN A 20 -14.53 3.75 -0.59
C GLN A 20 -15.03 4.13 -1.99
N LYS A 21 -16.24 3.69 -2.35
CA LYS A 21 -16.84 3.98 -3.67
C LYS A 21 -17.36 5.41 -3.78
N LEU A 22 -18.02 5.92 -2.73
CA LEU A 22 -18.69 7.22 -2.74
C LEU A 22 -17.81 8.36 -2.19
N GLY A 23 -16.73 8.03 -1.48
CA GLY A 23 -15.87 8.97 -0.75
C GLY A 23 -16.48 9.51 0.54
N ASP A 24 -17.80 9.66 0.59
CA ASP A 24 -18.58 10.16 1.72
C ASP A 24 -19.94 9.46 1.79
N VAL A 25 -20.42 9.17 3.00
CA VAL A 25 -21.74 8.58 3.26
C VAL A 25 -22.42 9.24 4.46
N THR A 26 -23.75 9.21 4.44
CA THR A 26 -24.55 9.63 5.61
C THR A 26 -25.00 8.44 6.44
N VAL A 27 -25.17 8.65 7.74
CA VAL A 27 -25.69 7.62 8.66
C VAL A 27 -27.09 7.17 8.23
N LYS A 28 -27.94 8.11 7.76
CA LYS A 28 -29.29 7.83 7.29
C LYS A 28 -29.31 6.91 6.06
N GLN A 29 -28.38 7.12 5.13
CA GLN A 29 -28.24 6.26 3.96
C GLN A 29 -27.89 4.82 4.39
N LEU A 30 -26.87 4.65 5.23
CA LEU A 30 -26.45 3.33 5.70
C LEU A 30 -27.55 2.62 6.52
N MET A 31 -28.35 3.36 7.29
CA MET A 31 -29.50 2.77 8.00
C MET A 31 -30.50 2.15 7.03
N ASN A 32 -30.80 2.82 5.92
CA ASN A 32 -31.73 2.33 4.91
C ASN A 32 -31.13 1.15 4.15
N ASP A 33 -29.86 1.23 3.74
CA ASP A 33 -29.20 0.20 2.94
C ASP A 33 -29.06 -1.12 3.71
N PHE A 34 -28.78 -1.06 5.01
CA PHE A 34 -28.56 -2.25 5.85
C PHE A 34 -29.75 -2.61 6.74
N ASN A 35 -30.82 -1.81 6.75
CA ASN A 35 -31.99 -1.98 7.60
C ASN A 35 -31.64 -2.18 9.09
N VAL A 36 -30.80 -1.30 9.63
CA VAL A 36 -30.36 -1.32 11.04
C VAL A 36 -30.52 0.04 11.70
N SER A 37 -30.51 0.03 13.03
CA SER A 37 -30.65 1.25 13.83
C SER A 37 -29.46 2.22 13.67
N GLU A 38 -29.71 3.49 13.95
CA GLU A 38 -28.68 4.53 13.96
C GLU A 38 -27.49 4.18 14.87
N ILE A 39 -27.77 3.65 16.06
CA ILE A 39 -26.72 3.28 17.03
C ILE A 39 -25.86 2.12 16.51
N THR A 40 -26.43 1.22 15.71
CA THR A 40 -25.69 0.13 15.04
C THR A 40 -24.71 0.70 14.01
N ILE A 41 -25.19 1.56 13.10
CA ILE A 41 -24.33 2.22 12.10
C ILE A 41 -23.25 3.04 12.78
N ARG A 42 -23.58 3.81 13.83
CA ARG A 42 -22.59 4.60 14.57
C ARG A 42 -21.50 3.73 15.18
N ARG A 43 -21.83 2.53 15.70
CA ARG A 43 -20.87 1.57 16.25
C ARG A 43 -20.00 0.93 15.16
N ASP A 44 -20.56 0.66 13.99
CA ASP A 44 -19.80 0.10 12.86
C ASP A 44 -18.88 1.15 12.21
N LEU A 45 -19.30 2.41 12.15
CA LEU A 45 -18.43 3.51 11.73
C LEU A 45 -17.33 3.80 12.78
N GLN A 46 -17.64 3.71 14.08
CA GLN A 46 -16.62 3.84 15.14
C GLN A 46 -15.51 2.80 14.97
N TYR A 47 -15.87 1.55 14.66
CA TYR A 47 -14.90 0.48 14.42
C TYR A 47 -13.88 0.83 13.33
N TRP A 48 -14.31 1.54 12.27
CA TRP A 48 -13.42 1.97 11.19
C TRP A 48 -12.67 3.26 11.49
N GLU A 49 -13.28 4.17 12.24
CA GLU A 49 -12.61 5.37 12.76
C GLU A 49 -11.46 5.01 13.73
N ASP A 50 -11.68 4.04 14.63
CA ASP A 50 -10.65 3.55 15.57
C ASP A 50 -9.43 2.93 14.85
N ARG A 51 -9.61 2.52 13.58
CA ARG A 51 -8.55 2.00 12.69
C ARG A 51 -7.97 3.07 11.77
N GLY A 52 -8.41 4.31 11.91
CA GLY A 52 -7.97 5.44 11.07
C GLY A 52 -8.44 5.35 9.62
N ALA A 53 -9.46 4.54 9.32
CA ALA A 53 -9.90 4.32 7.94
C ALA A 53 -10.89 5.38 7.42
N ILE A 54 -11.66 5.96 8.32
CA ILE A 54 -12.64 7.00 8.02
C ILE A 54 -12.55 8.13 9.05
N ILE A 55 -13.05 9.32 8.68
CA ILE A 55 -13.29 10.43 9.60
C ILE A 55 -14.80 10.59 9.74
N ARG A 56 -15.31 10.56 10.98
CA ARG A 56 -16.72 10.84 11.24
C ARG A 56 -16.96 12.32 11.45
N TYR A 57 -18.17 12.75 11.12
CA TYR A 57 -18.67 14.08 11.40
C TYR A 57 -20.15 14.00 11.78
N HIS A 58 -20.77 15.13 12.11
CA HIS A 58 -22.19 15.14 12.46
C HIS A 58 -23.06 14.65 11.29
N GLY A 59 -23.57 13.43 11.41
CA GLY A 59 -24.53 12.84 10.46
C GLY A 59 -23.93 11.94 9.38
N GLY A 60 -22.60 11.76 9.34
CA GLY A 60 -21.95 10.98 8.29
C GLY A 60 -20.51 10.59 8.60
N ALA A 61 -19.87 9.98 7.60
CA ALA A 61 -18.47 9.65 7.63
C ALA A 61 -17.88 9.72 6.22
N LYS A 62 -16.63 10.14 6.11
CA LYS A 62 -15.89 10.17 4.85
C LYS A 62 -14.62 9.34 4.94
N ILE A 63 -14.19 8.82 3.79
CA ILE A 63 -12.92 8.10 3.71
C ILE A 63 -11.79 9.04 4.11
N VAL A 64 -10.81 8.54 4.88
CA VAL A 64 -9.54 9.25 4.98
C VAL A 64 -8.91 9.18 3.58
N GLN A 65 -8.68 10.32 2.94
CA GLN A 65 -8.21 10.42 1.54
C GLN A 65 -6.95 9.58 1.25
N HIS A 66 -6.15 9.28 2.28
CA HIS A 66 -4.97 8.44 2.18
C HIS A 66 -5.26 6.92 2.12
N MET A 67 -6.47 6.48 2.53
CA MET A 67 -6.98 5.10 2.36
C MET A 67 -7.71 4.88 1.03
N VAL A 68 -7.70 5.86 0.13
CA VAL A 68 -7.90 5.59 -1.30
C VAL A 68 -6.62 4.94 -1.85
N ASP A 69 -6.20 3.83 -1.25
CA ASP A 69 -5.60 2.79 -2.06
C ASP A 69 -6.78 2.25 -2.88
N HIS A 70 -6.66 2.35 -4.20
CA HIS A 70 -7.57 1.77 -5.19
C HIS A 70 -7.67 0.24 -5.02
N ASP A 71 -8.29 -0.22 -3.94
CA ASP A 71 -8.54 -1.63 -3.61
C ASP A 71 -10.05 -1.95 -3.61
N ASN A 72 -10.83 -1.13 -4.31
CA ASN A 72 -12.00 -1.66 -5.00
C ASN A 72 -11.51 -2.48 -6.20
N SER A 73 -11.29 -3.75 -5.89
CA SER A 73 -11.07 -4.89 -6.77
C SER A 73 -12.04 -4.95 -7.94
N ASP A 74 -11.74 -4.17 -8.97
CA ASP A 74 -11.97 -4.62 -10.33
C ASP A 74 -10.95 -5.76 -10.54
N PHE A 75 -11.41 -7.02 -10.70
CA PHE A 75 -10.52 -8.18 -10.94
C PHE A 75 -9.50 -7.92 -12.06
N THR A 76 -9.86 -7.02 -12.98
CA THR A 76 -9.02 -6.44 -14.02
C THR A 76 -7.81 -5.70 -13.47
N ASN A 77 -7.97 -4.82 -12.47
CA ASN A 77 -6.88 -4.03 -11.90
C ASN A 77 -5.84 -4.92 -11.22
N GLU A 78 -6.28 -5.90 -10.42
CA GLU A 78 -5.36 -6.88 -9.80
C GLU A 78 -4.63 -7.71 -10.85
N ARG A 79 -5.33 -8.16 -11.90
CA ARG A 79 -4.70 -8.87 -13.01
C ARG A 79 -3.62 -8.02 -13.70
N TYR A 80 -3.85 -6.71 -13.88
CA TYR A 80 -2.85 -5.80 -14.45
C TYR A 80 -1.66 -5.61 -13.51
N LYS A 81 -1.87 -5.42 -12.21
CA LYS A 81 -0.78 -5.33 -11.23
C LYS A 81 0.10 -6.59 -11.27
N HIS A 82 -0.52 -7.76 -11.27
CA HIS A 82 0.20 -9.04 -11.38
C HIS A 82 0.95 -9.19 -12.72
N ALA A 83 0.37 -8.75 -13.84
CA ALA A 83 1.04 -8.78 -15.13
C ALA A 83 2.26 -7.85 -15.17
N ILE A 84 2.12 -6.63 -14.65
CA ILE A 84 3.21 -5.65 -14.53
C ILE A 84 4.32 -6.21 -13.62
N ALA A 85 3.96 -6.73 -12.44
CA ALA A 85 4.92 -7.29 -11.50
C ALA A 85 5.68 -8.49 -12.07
N LYS A 86 4.99 -9.36 -12.84
CA LYS A 86 5.62 -10.49 -13.53
C LYS A 86 6.62 -10.01 -14.59
N MET A 87 6.27 -8.98 -15.36
CA MET A 87 7.19 -8.38 -16.32
C MET A 87 8.38 -7.72 -15.62
N ALA A 88 8.13 -6.95 -14.57
CA ALA A 88 9.17 -6.31 -13.76
C ALA A 88 10.17 -7.33 -13.17
N ALA A 89 9.69 -8.46 -12.65
CA ALA A 89 10.53 -9.53 -12.14
C ALA A 89 11.46 -10.16 -13.21
N SER A 90 11.10 -10.07 -14.49
CA SER A 90 11.95 -10.58 -15.58
C SER A 90 13.24 -9.75 -15.76
N TYR A 91 13.22 -8.46 -15.39
CA TYR A 91 14.40 -7.59 -15.45
C TYR A 91 15.37 -7.81 -14.30
N ILE A 92 14.98 -8.49 -13.23
CA ILE A 92 15.87 -8.77 -12.09
C ILE A 92 16.80 -9.93 -12.46
N GLU A 93 18.09 -9.78 -12.22
CA GLU A 93 19.14 -10.75 -12.51
C GLU A 93 19.67 -11.40 -11.23
N ASP A 94 20.38 -12.51 -11.37
CA ASP A 94 21.03 -13.17 -10.22
C ASP A 94 22.12 -12.26 -9.66
N GLY A 95 22.15 -12.11 -8.34
CA GLY A 95 23.07 -11.22 -7.61
C GLY A 95 22.59 -9.77 -7.45
N ASP A 96 21.47 -9.38 -8.04
CA ASP A 96 20.98 -8.00 -7.95
C ASP A 96 20.66 -7.57 -6.50
N THR A 97 21.00 -6.33 -6.18
CA THR A 97 20.36 -5.56 -5.11
C THR A 97 19.27 -4.67 -5.72
N VAL A 98 18.05 -4.76 -5.22
CA VAL A 98 16.86 -4.13 -5.80
C VAL A 98 16.17 -3.23 -4.77
N PHE A 99 15.93 -1.97 -5.12
CA PHE A 99 15.05 -1.10 -4.35
C PHE A 99 13.59 -1.28 -4.78
N ILE A 100 12.69 -1.43 -3.80
CA ILE A 100 11.24 -1.43 -4.01
C ILE A 100 10.59 -0.47 -3.00
N ASN A 101 9.84 0.53 -3.48
CA ASN A 101 9.12 1.43 -2.58
C ASN A 101 7.75 0.86 -2.16
N THR A 102 6.88 1.72 -1.63
CA THR A 102 5.56 1.39 -1.09
C THR A 102 4.47 1.13 -2.14
N SER A 103 4.85 0.89 -3.39
CA SER A 103 3.93 0.53 -4.47
C SER A 103 3.29 -0.83 -4.25
N SER A 104 1.95 -0.88 -4.22
CA SER A 104 1.20 -2.15 -4.16
C SER A 104 1.48 -3.06 -5.36
N THR A 105 1.80 -2.49 -6.53
CA THR A 105 2.18 -3.27 -7.71
C THR A 105 3.60 -3.82 -7.59
N ALA A 106 4.56 -2.99 -7.18
CA ALA A 106 5.95 -3.42 -7.06
C ALA A 106 6.16 -4.42 -5.91
N LEU A 107 5.32 -4.36 -4.86
CA LEU A 107 5.28 -5.37 -3.80
C LEU A 107 4.95 -6.77 -4.31
N LEU A 108 4.32 -6.93 -5.48
CA LEU A 108 4.03 -8.22 -6.09
C LEU A 108 5.21 -8.77 -6.91
N ILE A 109 6.32 -8.04 -7.07
CA ILE A 109 7.47 -8.52 -7.84
C ILE A 109 8.13 -9.77 -7.24
N PRO A 110 8.39 -9.85 -5.92
CA PRO A 110 9.15 -10.96 -5.32
C PRO A 110 8.55 -12.35 -5.58
N GLN A 111 7.23 -12.48 -5.68
CA GLN A 111 6.55 -13.75 -5.97
C GLN A 111 6.83 -14.29 -7.39
N TYR A 112 7.33 -13.46 -8.30
CA TYR A 112 7.61 -13.83 -9.69
C TYR A 112 9.10 -14.00 -9.99
N ILE A 113 9.98 -13.75 -9.01
CA ILE A 113 11.42 -13.98 -9.16
C ILE A 113 11.68 -15.48 -8.90
N LEU A 114 11.97 -16.22 -9.97
CA LEU A 114 12.21 -17.66 -9.93
C LEU A 114 13.70 -17.96 -10.13
N ASN A 115 14.24 -18.87 -9.32
CA ASN A 115 15.61 -19.42 -9.46
C ASN A 115 16.74 -18.36 -9.49
N LYS A 116 16.55 -17.22 -8.80
CA LYS A 116 17.54 -16.15 -8.69
C LYS A 116 17.76 -15.79 -7.22
N ARG A 117 19.02 -15.57 -6.83
CA ARG A 117 19.43 -14.98 -5.57
C ARG A 117 19.50 -13.48 -5.74
N CYS A 118 18.75 -12.72 -4.96
CA CYS A 118 18.82 -11.27 -4.98
C CYS A 118 18.49 -10.71 -3.60
N THR A 119 18.84 -9.45 -3.38
CA THR A 119 18.56 -8.73 -2.14
C THR A 119 17.57 -7.61 -2.46
N ILE A 120 16.40 -7.65 -1.84
CA ILE A 120 15.39 -6.60 -1.97
C ILE A 120 15.47 -5.71 -0.74
N ILE A 121 15.70 -4.42 -0.97
CA ILE A 121 15.65 -3.39 0.06
C ILE A 121 14.36 -2.60 -0.14
N THR A 122 13.52 -2.55 0.89
CA THR A 122 12.22 -1.88 0.79
C THR A 122 11.86 -1.11 2.05
N ASN A 123 11.17 0.01 1.84
CA ASN A 123 10.61 0.81 2.90
C ASN A 123 9.14 0.47 3.19
N ASN A 124 8.61 -0.65 2.69
CA ASN A 124 7.24 -1.06 2.98
C ASN A 124 7.20 -2.27 3.91
N ALA A 125 6.58 -2.13 5.08
CA ALA A 125 6.48 -3.21 6.06
C ALA A 125 5.63 -4.39 5.56
N LYS A 126 4.68 -4.18 4.63
CA LYS A 126 3.87 -5.26 4.03
C LYS A 126 4.70 -6.30 3.27
N MET A 127 5.96 -5.99 2.92
CA MET A 127 6.85 -6.95 2.26
C MET A 127 6.98 -8.26 3.04
N VAL A 128 6.90 -8.23 4.38
CA VAL A 128 7.02 -9.45 5.20
C VAL A 128 5.88 -10.45 4.99
N LEU A 129 4.76 -10.00 4.42
CA LEU A 129 3.59 -10.83 4.11
C LEU A 129 3.61 -11.33 2.66
N VAL A 130 4.51 -10.82 1.82
CA VAL A 130 4.61 -11.18 0.41
C VAL A 130 5.28 -12.54 0.28
N LYS A 131 4.69 -13.45 -0.51
CA LYS A 131 5.33 -14.72 -0.83
C LYS A 131 6.55 -14.49 -1.72
N HIS A 132 7.68 -15.08 -1.36
CA HIS A 132 8.90 -14.98 -2.15
C HIS A 132 9.73 -16.25 -2.05
N SER A 133 10.67 -16.43 -2.98
CA SER A 133 11.63 -17.52 -2.96
C SER A 133 12.55 -17.42 -1.73
N PRO A 134 12.97 -18.55 -1.12
CA PRO A 134 13.97 -18.55 -0.04
C PRO A 134 15.37 -18.09 -0.50
N LEU A 135 15.59 -17.95 -1.81
CA LEU A 135 16.82 -17.40 -2.38
C LEU A 135 16.87 -15.86 -2.29
N ILE A 136 15.76 -15.22 -1.96
CA ILE A 136 15.64 -13.77 -1.91
C ILE A 136 15.83 -13.30 -0.47
N SER A 137 16.80 -12.40 -0.26
CA SER A 137 16.99 -11.70 1.01
C SER A 137 16.13 -10.44 1.03
N ILE A 138 15.33 -10.26 2.08
CA ILE A 138 14.51 -9.06 2.27
C ILE A 138 15.15 -8.22 3.39
N VAL A 139 15.42 -6.95 3.09
CA VAL A 139 15.87 -5.96 4.07
C VAL A 139 14.84 -4.84 4.13
N LEU A 140 14.30 -4.63 5.32
CA LEU A 140 13.46 -3.49 5.61
C LEU A 140 14.34 -2.30 5.98
N THR A 141 14.05 -1.11 5.45
CA THR A 141 14.84 0.10 5.77
C THR A 141 14.77 0.50 7.24
N GLY A 142 13.73 0.05 7.97
CA GLY A 142 13.40 0.53 9.31
C GLY A 142 12.98 2.00 9.28
N GLY A 143 12.73 2.57 10.46
CA GLY A 143 12.24 3.94 10.63
C GLY A 143 10.82 4.00 11.15
N GLU A 144 10.20 5.17 11.02
CA GLU A 144 8.85 5.41 11.52
C GLU A 144 7.83 4.78 10.56
N LEU A 145 6.92 3.96 11.10
CA LEU A 145 5.84 3.35 10.32
C LEU A 145 4.69 4.33 10.10
N ARG A 146 4.39 4.67 8.85
CA ARG A 146 3.29 5.56 8.46
C ARG A 146 2.19 4.80 7.74
N TYR A 147 0.98 4.88 8.30
CA TYR A 147 -0.24 4.36 7.71
C TYR A 147 -0.79 5.29 6.62
N PRO A 148 -1.58 4.77 5.67
CA PRO A 148 -2.07 3.37 5.58
C PRO A 148 -1.19 2.44 4.73
N LYS A 149 -0.19 2.99 4.04
CA LYS A 149 0.73 2.20 3.21
C LYS A 149 1.71 1.36 4.02
N GLU A 150 1.79 1.58 5.33
CA GLU A 150 2.78 0.97 6.22
C GLU A 150 4.19 1.27 5.72
N ALA A 151 4.37 2.53 5.29
CA ALA A 151 5.59 3.08 4.77
C ALA A 151 6.52 3.43 5.93
N MET A 152 7.70 2.83 5.94
CA MET A 152 8.79 3.22 6.82
C MET A 152 9.49 4.45 6.26
N VAL A 153 9.56 5.51 7.06
CA VAL A 153 10.08 6.82 6.65
C VAL A 153 10.95 7.44 7.76
N GLY A 154 11.44 8.66 7.52
CA GLY A 154 12.23 9.42 8.47
C GLY A 154 13.71 9.06 8.43
N ASP A 155 14.48 9.65 9.35
CA ASP A 155 15.94 9.67 9.28
C ASP A 155 16.57 8.29 9.34
N PHE A 156 16.01 7.35 10.10
CA PHE A 156 16.51 5.96 10.13
C PHE A 156 16.37 5.28 8.77
N ALA A 157 15.22 5.42 8.11
CA ALA A 157 14.99 4.87 6.78
C ALA A 157 15.96 5.49 5.76
N LEU A 158 16.09 6.83 5.79
CA LEU A 158 16.95 7.59 4.89
C LEU A 158 18.43 7.25 5.09
N ASN A 159 18.89 7.17 6.33
CA ASN A 159 20.29 6.86 6.67
C ASN A 159 20.69 5.44 6.27
N ASN A 160 19.75 4.49 6.30
CA ASN A 160 19.99 3.14 5.82
C ASN A 160 20.03 3.10 4.29
N LEU A 161 19.06 3.73 3.61
CA LEU A 161 19.04 3.83 2.15
C LEU A 161 20.25 4.57 1.58
N SER A 162 20.76 5.60 2.27
CA SER A 162 21.87 6.43 1.79
C SER A 162 23.18 5.63 1.63
N LYS A 163 23.33 4.54 2.38
CA LYS A 163 24.51 3.68 2.44
C LYS A 163 24.48 2.51 1.46
N ILE A 164 23.36 2.26 0.81
CA ILE A 164 23.17 1.12 -0.09
C ILE A 164 23.18 1.62 -1.54
N ARG A 165 23.72 0.81 -2.45
CA ARG A 165 23.60 1.02 -3.89
C ARG A 165 22.85 -0.16 -4.48
N ALA A 166 21.81 0.12 -5.25
CA ALA A 166 21.02 -0.90 -5.92
C ALA A 166 21.41 -1.00 -7.39
N ASN A 167 21.34 -2.20 -7.93
CA ASN A 167 21.44 -2.46 -9.35
C ASN A 167 20.19 -1.97 -10.07
N LYS A 168 19.01 -2.15 -9.46
CA LYS A 168 17.71 -1.84 -10.06
C LYS A 168 16.77 -1.23 -9.04
N CYS A 169 15.82 -0.41 -9.49
CA CYS A 169 14.83 0.21 -8.63
C CYS A 169 13.45 0.14 -9.28
N PHE A 170 12.44 -0.26 -8.51
CA PHE A 170 11.05 -0.32 -8.93
C PHE A 170 10.21 0.59 -8.03
N LEU A 171 9.64 1.64 -8.60
CA LEU A 171 8.92 2.68 -7.88
C LEU A 171 7.50 2.85 -8.41
N GLY A 172 6.52 2.75 -7.53
CA GLY A 172 5.21 3.33 -7.79
C GLY A 172 5.26 4.83 -7.52
N CYS A 173 4.60 5.61 -8.38
CA CYS A 173 4.53 7.05 -8.27
C CYS A 173 3.13 7.58 -8.60
N SER A 174 2.84 8.81 -8.18
CA SER A 174 1.62 9.52 -8.55
C SER A 174 1.72 10.13 -9.94
N GLY A 175 2.94 10.39 -10.43
CA GLY A 175 3.18 10.92 -11.75
C GLY A 175 4.68 11.06 -12.05
N ILE A 176 4.99 11.16 -13.34
CA ILE A 176 6.34 11.39 -13.86
C ILE A 176 6.31 12.68 -14.66
N SER A 177 7.24 13.58 -14.37
CA SER A 177 7.41 14.86 -15.05
C SER A 177 8.83 15.02 -15.56
N ASN A 178 8.99 15.62 -16.74
CA ASN A 178 10.29 15.92 -17.29
C ASN A 178 11.08 16.95 -16.43
N THR A 179 10.36 17.84 -15.71
CA THR A 179 11.00 18.86 -14.87
C THR A 179 11.12 18.44 -13.41
N SER A 180 10.18 17.62 -12.92
CA SER A 180 10.05 17.29 -11.50
C SER A 180 10.39 15.84 -11.18
N GLY A 181 10.74 15.04 -12.19
CA GLY A 181 11.06 13.63 -12.03
C GLY A 181 9.87 12.81 -11.55
N VAL A 182 10.16 11.84 -10.68
CA VAL A 182 9.17 10.96 -10.06
C VAL A 182 8.50 11.69 -8.89
N THR A 183 7.18 11.80 -8.92
CA THR A 183 6.40 12.57 -7.94
C THR A 183 5.46 11.66 -7.13
N THR A 184 5.17 12.07 -5.90
CA THR A 184 4.20 11.40 -5.01
C THR A 184 3.38 12.45 -4.27
N ALA A 185 2.10 12.15 -4.04
CA ALA A 185 1.25 12.98 -3.18
C ALA A 185 1.54 12.79 -1.67
N ILE A 186 2.38 11.81 -1.31
CA ILE A 186 2.70 11.47 0.08
C ILE A 186 4.01 12.15 0.47
N PHE A 187 3.91 13.26 1.20
CA PHE A 187 5.03 14.09 1.61
C PHE A 187 6.20 13.28 2.21
N SER A 188 5.89 12.37 3.14
CA SER A 188 6.89 11.57 3.85
C SER A 188 7.65 10.56 2.97
N GLU A 189 7.13 10.22 1.79
CA GLU A 189 7.81 9.30 0.85
C GLU A 189 8.71 10.04 -0.14
N THR A 190 8.60 11.36 -0.26
CA THR A 190 9.34 12.15 -1.25
C THR A 190 10.86 11.92 -1.12
N ALA A 191 11.41 12.13 0.08
CA ALA A 191 12.83 11.96 0.34
C ALA A 191 13.30 10.50 0.18
N ILE A 192 12.42 9.53 0.48
CA ILE A 192 12.71 8.10 0.33
C ILE A 192 12.84 7.75 -1.15
N ASN A 193 11.84 8.12 -1.95
CA ASN A 193 11.81 7.85 -3.39
C ASN A 193 13.00 8.51 -4.08
N GLU A 194 13.28 9.78 -3.77
CA GLU A 194 14.46 10.49 -4.30
C GLU A 194 15.77 9.78 -3.93
N THR A 195 15.90 9.29 -2.70
CA THR A 195 17.11 8.59 -2.25
C THR A 195 17.27 7.25 -2.96
N MET A 196 16.18 6.50 -3.16
CA MET A 196 16.20 5.25 -3.94
C MET A 196 16.63 5.51 -5.39
N VAL A 197 16.03 6.50 -6.05
CA VAL A 197 16.40 6.90 -7.42
C VAL A 197 17.89 7.27 -7.48
N ARG A 198 18.33 8.18 -6.60
CA ARG A 198 19.71 8.70 -6.57
C ARG A 198 20.74 7.60 -6.33
N ASN A 199 20.39 6.57 -5.55
CA ASN A 199 21.31 5.50 -5.17
C ASN A 199 21.19 4.24 -6.03
N THR A 200 20.47 4.31 -7.15
CA THR A 200 20.40 3.22 -8.12
C THR A 200 21.44 3.44 -9.22
N LEU A 201 22.26 2.41 -9.47
CA LEU A 201 23.34 2.47 -10.46
C LEU A 201 22.88 2.05 -11.86
N GLY A 202 21.87 1.19 -11.95
CA GLY A 202 21.32 0.70 -13.20
C GLY A 202 19.94 1.26 -13.49
N ASN A 203 19.06 0.40 -14.02
CA ASN A 203 17.76 0.81 -14.51
C ASN A 203 16.78 1.13 -13.37
N ILE A 204 15.97 2.16 -13.58
CA ILE A 204 14.90 2.60 -12.70
C ILE A 204 13.58 2.42 -13.46
N PHE A 205 12.65 1.73 -12.83
CA PHE A 205 11.35 1.32 -13.38
C PHE A 205 10.21 1.92 -12.57
#